data_AF-A0A1W0WGT9-F1
#
_entry.id   AF-A0A1W0WGT9-F1
#
_cell.length_a   1.000
_cell.length_b   1.000
_cell.length_c   1.000
_cell.angle_alpha   90.00
_cell.angle_beta   90.00
_cell.angle_gamma   90.00
#
_symmetry.space_group_name_H-M   'P 1'
#
loop_
_entity.id
_entity.type
_entity.pdbx_description
1 polymer ?
#
loop_
_entity_poly.entity_id
_entity_poly.type
_entity_poly.pdbx_seq_one_letter_code
_entity_poly.pdbx_strand_id
1 'polypeptide(L)' 'MNREAAQVIANQIRDKVEGRTGVLPQFLVENYRVQRLNGTYTLLKINVGSGRYVHVEVFQAGQRTMP' A
#
# COMPACT_ATOMS: atom_id res chain seq x y z
N MET A 1 4.33 -8.98 -8.87
CA MET A 1 4.30 -8.63 -7.42
C MET A 1 3.36 -9.60 -6.75
N ASN A 2 3.73 -10.12 -5.58
CA ASN A 2 2.98 -11.14 -4.86
C ASN A 2 2.32 -10.55 -3.60
N ARG A 3 1.32 -11.23 -3.03
CA ARG A 3 0.58 -10.76 -1.85
C ARG A 3 1.50 -10.45 -0.66
N GLU A 4 2.55 -11.23 -0.46
CA GLU A 4 3.53 -11.01 0.60
C GLU A 4 4.29 -9.68 0.41
N ALA A 5 4.72 -9.39 -0.83
CA ALA A 5 5.37 -8.11 -1.15
C ALA A 5 4.40 -6.94 -0.96
N ALA A 6 3.12 -7.11 -1.29
CA ALA A 6 2.07 -6.12 -1.04
C ALA A 6 1.88 -5.86 0.45
N GLN A 7 1.91 -6.93 1.25
CA GLN A 7 1.80 -6.88 2.70
C GLN A 7 3.00 -6.16 3.33
N VAL A 8 4.22 -6.36 2.82
CA VAL A 8 5.41 -5.64 3.28
C VAL A 8 5.26 -4.13 3.00
N ILE A 9 4.86 -3.75 1.79
CA ILE A 9 4.64 -2.33 1.44
C ILE A 9 3.54 -1.73 2.32
N ALA A 10 2.44 -2.46 2.54
CA ALA A 10 1.38 -2.07 3.45
C ALA A 10 1.91 -1.84 4.88
N ASN A 11 2.71 -2.76 5.41
CA ASN A 11 3.31 -2.62 6.74
C ASN A 11 4.26 -1.41 6.83
N GLN A 12 5.00 -1.09 5.76
CA GLN A 12 5.86 0.10 5.73
C GLN A 12 5.09 1.42 5.78
N ILE A 13 3.89 1.45 5.21
CA ILE A 13 3.02 2.64 5.23
C ILE A 13 2.04 2.63 6.41
N ARG A 14 2.05 1.57 7.23
CA ARG A 14 1.12 1.38 8.35
C ARG A 14 1.16 2.54 9.32
N ASP A 15 2.33 2.95 9.80
CA ASP A 15 2.46 4.11 10.71
C ASP A 15 1.88 5.41 10.11
N LYS A 16 2.06 5.62 8.80
CA LYS A 16 1.51 6.80 8.11
C LYS A 16 0.00 6.74 8.00
N VAL A 17 -0.56 5.55 7.80
CA VAL A 17 -2.01 5.34 7.73
C VAL A 17 -2.61 5.44 9.13
N GLU A 18 -2.03 4.81 10.15
CA GLU A 18 -2.50 4.90 11.53
C GLU A 18 -2.43 6.33 12.06
N GLY A 19 -1.40 7.10 11.68
CA GLY A 19 -1.30 8.53 12.02
C GLY A 19 -2.40 9.42 11.40
N ARG A 20 -3.06 8.98 10.33
CA ARG A 20 -4.16 9.73 9.68
C ARG A 20 -5.55 9.18 9.99
N THR A 21 -5.65 7.88 10.22
CA THR A 21 -6.92 7.14 10.32
C THR A 21 -7.21 6.66 11.74
N GLY A 22 -6.24 6.77 12.66
CA GLY A 22 -6.28 6.19 14.00
C GLY A 22 -5.72 4.77 14.04
N VAL A 23 -5.63 4.19 15.24
CA VAL A 23 -5.12 2.84 15.45
C VAL A 23 -5.98 1.83 14.69
N LEU A 24 -5.34 1.02 13.85
CA LEU A 24 -6.01 0.02 13.02
C LEU A 24 -5.77 -1.39 13.59
N PRO A 25 -6.83 -2.07 14.07
CA PRO A 25 -6.69 -3.37 14.73
C PRO A 25 -6.28 -4.49 13.77
N GLN A 26 -6.61 -4.35 12.49
CA GLN A 26 -6.15 -5.23 11.43
C GLN A 26 -5.53 -4.41 10.31
N PHE A 27 -4.61 -5.03 9.56
CA PHE A 27 -3.97 -4.38 8.44
C PHE A 27 -3.58 -5.42 7.40
N LEU A 28 -4.58 -6.09 6.80
CA LEU A 28 -4.36 -7.20 5.88
C LEU A 28 -4.65 -6.80 4.45
N VAL A 29 -3.69 -7.01 3.55
CA VAL A 29 -3.90 -6.79 2.12
C VAL A 29 -4.83 -7.86 1.59
N GLU A 30 -6.00 -7.42 1.15
CA GLU A 30 -7.01 -8.25 0.50
C GLU A 30 -6.79 -8.29 -1.01
N ASN A 31 -6.50 -7.13 -1.60
CA ASN A 31 -6.26 -7.02 -3.03
C ASN A 31 -5.17 -5.98 -3.32
N TYR A 32 -4.46 -6.15 -4.43
CA TYR A 32 -3.44 -5.20 -4.86
C TYR A 32 -3.42 -5.10 -6.39
N ARG A 33 -3.09 -3.91 -6.88
CA ARG A 33 -2.92 -3.64 -8.30
C ARG A 33 -1.64 -2.84 -8.49
N VAL A 34 -0.81 -3.29 -9.42
CA VAL A 34 0.43 -2.60 -9.78
C VAL A 34 0.26 -1.99 -11.16
N GLN A 35 0.57 -0.71 -11.28
CA GLN A 35 0.59 0.01 -12.54
C GLN A 35 2.00 0.56 -12.76
N ARG A 36 2.63 0.16 -13.86
CA ARG A 36 3.94 0.65 -14.28
C ARG A 36 3.72 1.72 -15.35
N LEU A 37 4.01 2.97 -14.99
CA LEU A 37 3.95 4.14 -15.87
C LEU A 37 5.35 4.79 -15.84
N ASN A 38 5.46 6.07 -15.49
CA ASN A 38 6.75 6.78 -15.24
C ASN A 38 7.34 6.48 -13.84
N GLY A 39 6.98 5.34 -13.28
CA GLY A 39 7.19 4.91 -11.90
C GLY A 39 6.30 3.70 -11.62
N THR A 40 6.34 3.19 -10.40
CA THR A 40 5.49 2.07 -9.98
C THR A 40 4.42 2.58 -9.03
N TYR A 41 3.17 2.58 -9.49
CA TYR A 41 2.01 2.81 -8.63
C TYR A 41 1.52 1.47 -8.10
N THR A 42 1.53 1.32 -6.79
CA THR A 42 0.98 0.15 -6.10
C THR A 42 -0.27 0.57 -5.37
N LEU A 43 -1.43 0.15 -5.88
CA LEU A 43 -2.72 0.30 -5.24
C LEU A 43 -2.95 -0.89 -4.33
N LEU A 44 -3.21 -0.65 -3.05
CA LEU A 44 -3.42 -1.66 -2.03
C LEU A 44 -4.81 -1.47 -1.44
N LYS A 45 -5.62 -2.54 -1.47
CA LYS A 45 -6.85 -2.64 -0.70
C LYS A 45 -6.55 -3.40 0.59
N ILE A 46 -6.63 -2.69 1.71
CA ILE A 46 -6.24 -3.18 3.03
C ILE A 46 -7.50 -3.29 3.88
N ASN A 47 -7.80 -4.49 4.34
CA ASN A 47 -8.83 -4.73 5.34
C ASN A 47 -8.29 -4.31 6.71
N VAL A 48 -8.98 -3.34 7.32
CA VAL A 48 -8.59 -2.79 8.62
C VAL A 48 -9.45 -3.30 9.79
N GLY A 49 -10.27 -4.31 9.51
CA GLY A 49 -11.15 -4.97 10.45
C GLY A 49 -12.53 -4.34 10.50
N SER A 50 -13.48 -5.07 11.11
CA SER A 50 -14.88 -4.64 11.26
C SER A 50 -15.57 -4.26 9.94
N GLY A 51 -15.22 -4.94 8.84
CA GLY A 51 -15.76 -4.68 7.51
C GLY A 51 -15.31 -3.36 6.89
N ARG A 52 -14.28 -2.70 7.45
CA ARG A 52 -13.70 -1.46 6.93
C ARG A 52 -12.51 -1.77 6.04
N TYR A 53 -12.37 -0.99 4.98
CA TYR A 53 -11.28 -1.11 4.02
C TYR A 53 -10.63 0.26 3.80
N VAL A 54 -9.31 0.26 3.72
CA VAL A 54 -8.52 1.42 3.33
C VAL A 54 -7.93 1.15 1.97
N HIS A 55 -8.10 2.10 1.05
CA HIS A 55 -7.41 2.10 -0.23
C HIS A 55 -6.19 3.00 -0.11
N VAL A 56 -5.02 2.41 -0.34
CA VAL A 56 -3.74 3.11 -0.29
C VAL A 56 -3.12 3.08 -1.68
N GLU A 57 -2.75 4.26 -2.16
CA GLU A 57 -1.92 4.43 -3.34
C GLU A 57 -0.49 4.72 -2.93
N VAL A 58 0.42 3.80 -3.25
CA VAL A 58 1.84 3.96 -3.02
C VAL A 58 2.51 4.26 -4.35
N PHE A 59 2.99 5.48 -4.51
CA PHE A 59 3.83 5.86 -5.63
C PHE A 59 5.30 5.60 -5.28
N GLN A 60 5.93 4.69 -6.02
CA GLN A 60 7.38 4.59 -6.08
C GLN A 60 7.85 5.30 -7.34
N ALA A 61 8.57 6.40 -7.15
CA ALA A 61 9.31 7.01 -8.25
C ALA A 61 10.24 5.95 -8.84
N GLY A 62 10.11 5.69 -10.15
CA GLY A 62 11.11 4.88 -10.84
C GLY A 62 12.46 5.57 -10.66
N GLN A 63 13.54 4.80 -10.45
CA GLN A 63 14.87 5.40 -10.48
C GLN A 63 15.00 6.13 -11.81
N ARG A 64 14.93 7.46 -11.75
CA ARG A 64 15.27 8.32 -12.86
C ARG A 64 16.77 8.17 -12.97
N THR A 65 17.22 7.21 -13.75
CA THR A 65 18.57 7.21 -14.31
C THR A 65 18.63 8.48 -15.15
N MET A 66 19.05 9.58 -14.54
CA MET A 66 19.47 10.76 -15.26
C MET A 66 20.66 10.32 -16.12
N PRO A 67 20.59 10.45 -17.46
CA PRO A 67 21.74 10.24 -18.32
C PRO A 67 22.83 11.28 -18.08
#